data_AF-A0A6M1RH41-F1
#
_entry.id   AF-A0A6M1RH41-F1
#
_cell.length_a   1.000
_cell.length_b   1.000
_cell.length_c   1.000
_cell.angle_alpha   90.00
_cell.angle_beta   90.00
_cell.angle_gamma   90.00
#
_symmetry.space_group_name_H-M   'P 1'
#
loop_
_entity.id
_entity.type
_entity.pdbx_description
1 polymer ?
#
loop_
_entity_poly.entity_id
_entity_poly.type
_entity_poly.pdbx_seq_one_letter_code
_entity_poly.pdbx_strand_id
1 'polypeptide(L)'
;PPPPAGALPGSPAVRTYVYVDDLDRCDPATAAGVLRAVDELGGQDGVAVVAAVDARAMQKSLEGRVAEPAAYISRVFDVPFAMRAFAGDPAVRFMRSLMRQAVPSWPAALATGSGDRSGRQVVVESFELSPGEALFTSELARFCATPGGARKLLTVYRLARTAPVVSATAEPSVLRALGILVAILVGAPAQAAQVLGAVVEELAAGAEGATFQKVLEKVAREHTAGCGRATCGSCADWSRVNRAFADLVRGQDVPMEVGAYAEWVDEVARFALPG
;
A
#
# COMPACT_ATOMS: atom_id res chain seq x y z
N PRO A 1 21.73 40.17 43.91
CA PRO A 1 22.69 39.94 42.80
C PRO A 1 21.92 39.48 41.55
N PRO A 2 22.04 40.18 40.41
CA PRO A 2 21.49 39.71 39.15
C PRO A 2 22.29 38.49 38.64
N PRO A 3 21.68 37.60 37.84
CA PRO A 3 22.39 36.47 37.24
C PRO A 3 23.39 36.97 36.18
N PRO A 4 24.51 36.26 35.95
CA PRO A 4 25.52 36.67 34.98
C PRO A 4 24.95 36.59 33.55
N ALA A 5 25.03 37.71 32.84
CA ALA A 5 24.79 37.79 31.41
C ALA A 5 25.97 37.16 30.66
N GLY A 6 25.72 36.11 29.88
CA GLY A 6 26.80 35.50 29.09
C GLY A 6 26.57 34.14 28.42
N ALA A 7 25.34 33.60 28.35
CA ALA A 7 25.07 32.46 27.48
C ALA A 7 24.40 32.97 26.19
N LEU A 8 25.17 33.04 25.10
CA LEU A 8 24.61 33.16 23.76
C LEU A 8 23.59 32.03 23.59
N PRO A 9 22.36 32.29 23.08
CA PRO A 9 21.44 31.21 22.73
C PRO A 9 22.15 30.35 21.68
N GLY A 10 22.53 29.13 22.09
CA GLY A 10 23.16 28.17 21.20
C GLY A 10 22.36 28.05 19.91
N SER A 11 23.06 28.03 18.78
CA SER A 11 22.45 27.77 17.46
C SER A 11 21.43 26.63 17.61
N PRO A 12 20.19 26.76 17.07
CA PRO A 12 19.20 25.71 17.21
C PRO A 12 19.83 24.42 16.68
N ALA A 13 19.94 23.41 17.54
CA ALA A 13 20.49 22.12 17.16
C ALA A 13 19.71 21.61 15.95
N VAL A 14 20.35 21.56 14.79
CA VAL A 14 19.75 21.07 13.56
C VAL A 14 19.52 19.59 13.77
N ARG A 15 18.24 19.18 13.86
CA ARG A 15 17.85 17.78 13.93
C ARG A 15 17.47 17.28 12.55
N THR A 16 18.20 16.28 12.07
CA THR A 16 17.91 15.58 10.82
C THR A 16 16.99 14.41 11.13
N TYR A 17 15.78 14.41 10.57
CA TYR A 17 14.86 13.28 10.70
C TYR A 17 14.95 12.38 9.47
N VAL A 18 15.22 11.11 9.70
CA VAL A 18 15.29 10.09 8.65
C VAL A 18 14.04 9.23 8.76
N TYR A 19 13.12 9.42 7.83
CA TYR A 19 11.88 8.66 7.77
C TYR A 19 12.06 7.44 6.88
N VAL A 20 11.81 6.26 7.44
CA VAL A 20 11.93 4.97 6.76
C VAL A 20 10.56 4.29 6.75
N ASP A 21 10.00 4.07 5.57
CA ASP A 21 8.68 3.45 5.36
C ASP A 21 8.82 2.15 4.58
N ASP A 22 7.84 1.24 4.72
CA ASP A 22 7.72 -0.02 3.98
C ASP A 22 8.92 -1.00 4.07
N LEU A 23 9.82 -0.85 5.05
CA LEU A 23 10.99 -1.72 5.21
C LEU A 23 10.62 -3.20 5.48
N ASP A 24 9.45 -3.41 6.07
CA ASP A 24 8.84 -4.72 6.31
C ASP A 24 8.37 -5.43 5.03
N ARG A 25 8.36 -4.73 3.89
CA ARG A 25 7.98 -5.26 2.57
C ARG A 25 9.17 -5.49 1.64
N CYS A 26 10.37 -5.06 2.02
CA CYS A 26 11.58 -5.34 1.26
C CYS A 26 11.96 -6.82 1.38
N ASP A 27 12.71 -7.33 0.39
CA ASP A 27 13.36 -8.62 0.56
C ASP A 27 14.31 -8.56 1.78
N PRO A 28 14.56 -9.70 2.45
CA PRO A 28 15.33 -9.71 3.68
C PRO A 28 16.75 -9.14 3.57
N ALA A 29 17.40 -9.25 2.40
CA ALA A 29 18.74 -8.72 2.22
C ALA A 29 18.72 -7.19 2.13
N THR A 30 17.77 -6.63 1.37
CA THR A 30 17.54 -5.18 1.29
C THR A 30 17.15 -4.60 2.64
N ALA A 31 16.21 -5.23 3.36
CA ALA A 31 15.79 -4.76 4.69
C ALA A 31 16.97 -4.71 5.68
N ALA A 32 17.80 -5.76 5.70
CA ALA A 32 19.00 -5.81 6.54
C ALA A 32 20.05 -4.76 6.13
N GLY A 33 20.23 -4.52 4.84
CA GLY A 33 21.14 -3.49 4.32
C GLY A 33 20.72 -2.08 4.73
N VAL A 34 19.43 -1.75 4.57
CA VAL A 34 18.89 -0.44 4.99
C VAL A 34 18.98 -0.28 6.51
N LEU A 35 18.65 -1.32 7.29
CA LEU A 35 18.82 -1.26 8.74
C LEU A 35 20.26 -0.97 9.16
N ARG A 36 21.25 -1.56 8.48
CA ARG A 36 22.66 -1.29 8.77
C ARG A 36 23.02 0.16 8.48
N ALA A 37 22.60 0.68 7.34
CA ALA A 37 22.81 2.08 6.98
C ALA A 37 22.12 3.04 7.96
N VAL A 38 20.93 2.68 8.43
CA VAL A 38 20.15 3.45 9.41
C VAL A 38 20.80 3.41 10.80
N ASP A 39 21.33 2.26 11.24
CA ASP A 39 22.08 2.08 12.49
C ASP A 39 23.35 2.95 12.49
N GLU A 40 24.09 2.97 11.37
CA GLU A 40 25.26 3.84 11.18
C GLU A 40 24.89 5.33 11.21
N LEU A 41 23.78 5.69 10.58
CA LEU A 41 23.31 7.07 10.50
C LEU A 41 22.73 7.57 11.84
N GLY A 42 22.05 6.70 12.59
CA GLY A 42 21.50 6.98 13.91
C GLY A 42 22.57 7.17 14.99
N GLY A 43 23.79 6.67 14.76
CA GLY A 43 24.93 6.95 15.63
C GLY A 43 25.48 8.38 15.54
N GLN A 44 24.99 9.22 14.62
CA GLN A 44 25.45 10.60 14.44
C GLN A 44 24.67 11.58 15.32
N ASP A 45 25.38 12.53 15.93
CA ASP A 45 24.77 13.60 16.74
C ASP A 45 23.78 14.43 15.92
N GLY A 46 22.56 14.57 16.43
CA GLY A 46 21.50 15.35 15.80
C GLY A 46 20.68 14.59 14.74
N VAL A 47 20.90 13.29 14.55
CA VAL A 47 20.04 12.45 13.69
C VAL A 47 19.01 11.71 14.53
N ALA A 48 17.75 11.76 14.11
CA ALA A 48 16.67 10.96 14.68
C ALA A 48 16.04 10.08 13.58
N VAL A 49 16.01 8.77 13.80
CA VAL A 49 15.41 7.82 12.87
C VAL A 49 13.97 7.54 13.28
N VAL A 50 13.04 7.69 12.33
CA VAL A 50 11.63 7.34 12.51
C VAL A 50 11.26 6.28 11.48
N ALA A 51 10.93 5.08 11.94
CA ALA A 51 10.49 4.00 11.07
C ALA A 51 9.00 3.70 11.24
N ALA A 52 8.28 3.63 10.12
CA ALA A 52 6.92 3.14 10.04
C ALA A 52 6.93 1.74 9.44
N VAL A 53 7.08 0.73 10.29
CA VAL A 53 7.22 -0.68 9.87
C VAL A 53 6.32 -1.60 10.67
N ASP A 54 5.84 -2.69 10.06
CA ASP A 54 5.23 -3.78 10.82
C ASP A 54 6.32 -4.55 11.58
N ALA A 55 6.30 -4.44 12.91
CA ALA A 55 7.32 -5.04 13.76
C ALA A 55 7.42 -6.58 13.64
N ARG A 56 6.32 -7.27 13.32
CA ARG A 56 6.32 -8.74 13.21
C ARG A 56 6.95 -9.20 11.90
N ALA A 57 6.57 -8.57 10.79
CA ALA A 57 7.18 -8.80 9.49
C ALA A 57 8.68 -8.49 9.52
N MET A 58 9.06 -7.42 10.24
CA MET A 58 10.46 -7.05 10.42
C MET A 58 11.26 -8.04 11.27
N GLN A 59 10.69 -8.58 12.34
CA GLN A 59 11.34 -9.65 13.11
C GLN A 59 11.58 -10.88 12.24
N LYS A 60 10.58 -11.25 11.43
CA LYS A 60 10.66 -12.41 10.53
C LYS A 60 11.69 -12.25 9.42
N SER A 61 11.85 -11.05 8.85
CA SER A 61 12.89 -10.80 7.82
C SER A 61 14.31 -10.92 8.41
N LEU A 62 14.46 -10.65 9.71
CA LEU A 62 15.71 -10.74 10.46
C LEU A 62 16.00 -12.11 11.08
N GLU A 63 15.05 -13.04 11.06
CA GLU A 63 15.25 -14.41 11.55
C GLU A 63 16.44 -15.08 10.85
N GLY A 64 17.35 -15.66 11.63
CA GLY A 64 18.57 -16.32 11.14
C GLY A 64 19.67 -15.38 10.65
N ARG A 65 19.44 -14.06 10.62
CA ARG A 65 20.43 -13.03 10.20
C ARG A 65 21.02 -12.28 11.39
N VAL A 66 20.26 -12.18 12.48
CA VAL A 66 20.68 -11.62 13.76
C VAL A 66 20.22 -12.55 14.88
N ALA A 67 21.05 -12.67 15.92
CA ALA A 67 20.82 -13.60 17.03
C ALA A 67 19.53 -13.28 17.80
N GLU A 68 19.25 -11.99 18.04
CA GLU A 68 18.04 -11.52 18.72
C GLU A 68 17.37 -10.39 17.93
N PRO A 69 16.47 -10.71 16.98
CA PRO A 69 15.81 -9.72 16.12
C PRO A 69 15.07 -8.63 16.89
N ALA A 70 14.39 -8.97 17.98
CA ALA A 70 13.65 -8.01 18.80
C ALA A 70 14.59 -7.00 19.48
N ALA A 71 15.68 -7.47 20.09
CA ALA A 71 16.67 -6.60 20.72
C ALA A 71 17.37 -5.70 19.70
N TYR A 72 17.66 -6.23 18.52
CA TYR A 72 18.25 -5.46 17.41
C TYR A 72 17.32 -4.33 16.95
N ILE A 73 16.03 -4.61 16.70
CA ILE A 73 15.04 -3.61 16.31
C ILE A 73 14.90 -2.51 17.38
N SER A 74 14.85 -2.88 18.66
CA SER A 74 14.78 -1.93 19.78
C SER A 74 16.04 -1.07 19.92
N ARG A 75 17.18 -1.53 19.42
CA ARG A 75 18.43 -0.76 19.39
C ARG A 75 18.47 0.22 18.23
N VAL A 76 17.95 -0.17 17.06
CA VAL A 76 17.98 0.69 15.85
C VAL A 76 16.91 1.80 15.90
N PHE A 77 15.77 1.54 16.55
CA PHE A 77 14.67 2.51 16.61
C PHE A 77 14.52 3.09 18.02
N ASP A 78 14.90 4.36 18.18
CA ASP A 78 14.70 5.12 19.42
C ASP A 78 13.23 5.21 19.84
N VAL A 79 12.33 5.26 18.86
CA VAL A 79 10.89 5.25 19.06
C VAL A 79 10.27 4.24 18.08
N PRO A 80 9.87 3.04 18.53
CA PRO A 80 9.13 2.12 17.68
C PRO A 80 7.74 2.68 17.43
N PHE A 81 7.56 3.40 16.33
CA PHE A 81 6.23 3.76 15.85
C PHE A 81 5.64 2.59 15.07
N ALA A 82 5.21 1.55 15.80
CA ALA A 82 4.39 0.51 15.22
C ALA A 82 3.05 1.13 14.81
N MET A 83 2.85 1.32 13.51
CA MET A 83 1.55 1.71 12.97
C MET A 83 0.55 0.63 13.35
N ARG A 84 -0.41 0.99 14.21
CA ARG A 84 -1.45 0.05 14.61
C ARG A 84 -2.17 -0.42 13.35
N ALA A 85 -2.19 -1.74 13.13
CA ALA A 85 -2.99 -2.34 12.08
C ALA A 85 -4.44 -1.85 12.17
N PHE A 86 -5.09 -1.70 11.03
CA PHE A 86 -6.50 -1.34 11.03
C PHE A 86 -7.32 -2.38 11.78
N ALA A 87 -8.15 -1.93 12.72
CA ALA A 87 -9.14 -2.76 13.39
C ALA A 87 -10.54 -2.27 12.98
N GLY A 88 -11.21 -2.99 12.08
CA GLY A 88 -12.54 -2.64 11.55
C GLY A 88 -12.51 -1.63 10.38
N ASP A 89 -13.51 -0.74 10.32
CA ASP A 89 -13.67 0.28 9.25
C ASP A 89 -12.70 1.51 9.26
N PRO A 90 -11.71 1.69 10.17
CA PRO A 90 -10.80 2.85 10.12
C PRO A 90 -9.99 2.97 8.82
N ALA A 91 -9.77 1.87 8.10
CA ALA A 91 -9.05 1.89 6.82
C ALA A 91 -9.77 2.76 5.78
N VAL A 92 -11.08 2.59 5.67
CA VAL A 92 -11.93 3.36 4.77
C VAL A 92 -11.97 4.82 5.21
N ARG A 93 -12.11 5.10 6.50
CA ARG A 93 -12.09 6.48 7.03
C ARG A 93 -10.77 7.19 6.75
N PHE A 94 -9.65 6.48 6.92
CA PHE A 94 -8.31 6.99 6.61
C PHE A 94 -8.17 7.29 5.11
N MET A 95 -8.54 6.35 4.26
CA MET A 95 -8.51 6.54 2.80
C MET A 95 -9.44 7.69 2.36
N ARG A 96 -10.65 7.82 2.91
CA ARG A 96 -11.53 8.98 2.67
C ARG A 96 -10.86 10.30 3.05
N SER A 97 -10.03 10.32 4.09
CA SER A 97 -9.26 11.51 4.46
C SER A 97 -8.19 11.85 3.44
N LEU A 98 -7.48 10.85 2.92
CA LEU A 98 -6.53 11.03 1.82
C LEU A 98 -7.23 11.49 0.54
N MET A 99 -8.40 10.89 0.23
CA MET A 99 -9.21 11.25 -0.94
C MET A 99 -9.67 12.70 -0.85
N ARG A 100 -10.10 13.20 0.31
CA ARG A 100 -10.46 14.61 0.50
C ARG A 100 -9.31 15.59 0.26
N GLN A 101 -8.07 15.18 0.55
CA GLN A 101 -6.89 15.99 0.23
C GLN A 101 -6.52 15.89 -1.26
N ALA A 102 -6.85 14.76 -1.87
CA ALA A 102 -6.55 14.43 -3.26
C ALA A 102 -7.57 14.94 -4.28
N VAL A 103 -8.83 15.16 -3.87
CA VAL A 103 -9.93 15.67 -4.67
C VAL A 103 -10.09 17.16 -4.32
N PRO A 104 -9.65 18.11 -5.16
CA PRO A 104 -9.80 19.52 -4.83
C PRO A 104 -11.27 19.94 -4.96
N SER A 105 -11.76 20.67 -3.97
CA SER A 105 -12.46 21.93 -4.25
C SER A 105 -11.81 22.97 -3.34
N TRP A 106 -10.84 23.74 -3.84
CA TRP A 106 -10.21 24.80 -3.04
C TRP A 106 -10.32 26.16 -3.74
N PRO A 107 -10.82 27.22 -3.07
CA PRO A 107 -10.82 28.57 -3.62
C PRO A 107 -9.48 29.30 -3.35
N ALA A 108 -9.11 30.19 -4.28
CA ALA A 108 -7.94 31.08 -4.32
C ALA A 108 -6.78 30.52 -5.17
N ALA A 109 -6.50 31.05 -6.36
CA ALA A 109 -5.89 32.37 -6.57
C ALA A 109 -4.72 32.62 -5.60
N LEU A 110 -3.60 33.12 -6.14
CA LEU A 110 -2.44 33.68 -5.42
C LEU A 110 -1.27 32.70 -5.13
N ALA A 111 -0.47 32.41 -6.15
CA ALA A 111 0.99 32.47 -6.04
C ALA A 111 1.61 32.68 -7.42
N THR A 112 1.59 33.93 -7.84
CA THR A 112 2.31 34.49 -8.99
C THR A 112 3.79 34.12 -8.97
N GLY A 113 4.31 33.67 -10.11
CA GLY A 113 5.74 33.50 -10.33
C GLY A 113 6.02 33.26 -11.81
N SER A 114 6.09 34.36 -12.58
CA SER A 114 6.61 34.37 -13.94
C SER A 114 8.03 33.77 -13.96
N GLY A 115 8.26 32.82 -14.84
CA GLY A 115 9.54 32.14 -14.96
C GLY A 115 9.52 31.14 -16.11
N ASP A 116 9.73 31.66 -17.31
CA ASP A 116 10.03 30.91 -18.53
C ASP A 116 11.09 29.83 -18.27
N ARG A 117 10.68 28.57 -18.41
CA ARG A 117 11.56 27.44 -18.71
C ARG A 117 10.85 26.55 -19.70
N SER A 118 11.19 26.73 -20.97
CA SER A 118 11.00 25.74 -22.04
C SER A 118 11.75 24.44 -21.72
N GLY A 119 11.17 23.66 -20.81
CA GLY A 119 11.30 22.21 -20.76
C GLY A 119 9.99 21.67 -21.30
N ARG A 120 10.04 20.63 -22.13
CA ARG A 120 8.87 19.95 -22.70
C ARG A 120 7.89 19.59 -21.56
N GLN A 121 6.92 20.47 -21.30
CA GLN A 121 5.86 20.24 -20.34
C GLN A 121 5.03 19.10 -20.94
N VAL A 122 5.29 17.88 -20.46
CA VAL A 122 4.22 16.91 -20.37
C VAL A 122 3.19 17.60 -19.50
N VAL A 123 2.13 18.12 -20.13
CA VAL A 123 0.93 18.54 -19.42
C VAL A 123 0.46 17.27 -18.74
N VAL A 124 0.86 17.11 -17.48
CA VAL A 124 0.25 16.13 -16.59
C VAL A 124 -1.17 16.67 -16.44
N GLU A 125 -2.09 16.16 -17.25
CA GLU A 125 -3.52 16.39 -17.03
C GLU A 125 -3.76 16.16 -15.55
N SER A 126 -4.31 17.17 -14.90
CA SER A 126 -4.67 17.12 -13.50
C SER A 126 -5.53 15.88 -13.29
N PHE A 127 -4.96 14.88 -12.62
CA PHE A 127 -5.57 13.59 -12.36
C PHE A 127 -6.71 13.81 -11.36
N GLU A 128 -7.90 14.10 -11.87
CA GLU A 128 -9.09 14.22 -11.04
C GLU A 128 -9.75 12.85 -10.93
N LEU A 129 -9.96 12.41 -9.68
CA LEU A 129 -10.81 11.26 -9.37
C LEU A 129 -12.25 11.78 -9.35
N SER A 130 -13.15 11.12 -10.07
CA SER A 130 -14.58 11.45 -9.91
C SER A 130 -15.03 11.17 -8.47
N PRO A 131 -16.07 11.85 -7.95
CA PRO A 131 -16.58 11.57 -6.61
C PRO A 131 -16.96 10.10 -6.40
N GLY A 132 -17.56 9.46 -7.41
CA GLY A 132 -17.90 8.03 -7.36
C GLY A 132 -16.67 7.12 -7.30
N GLU A 133 -15.63 7.46 -8.05
CA GLU A 133 -14.36 6.72 -8.03
C GLU A 133 -13.61 6.92 -6.71
N ALA A 134 -13.62 8.12 -6.14
CA ALA A 134 -13.03 8.40 -4.84
C ALA A 134 -13.75 7.64 -3.71
N LEU A 135 -15.07 7.52 -3.78
CA LEU A 135 -15.87 6.70 -2.86
C LEU A 135 -15.49 5.23 -3.01
N PHE A 136 -15.49 4.69 -4.22
CA PHE A 136 -15.11 3.30 -4.48
C PHE A 136 -13.67 2.99 -4.00
N THR A 137 -12.71 3.83 -4.36
CA THR A 137 -11.29 3.70 -3.95
C THR A 137 -11.13 3.73 -2.43
N SER A 138 -12.00 4.46 -1.72
CA SER A 138 -12.02 4.45 -0.26
C SER A 138 -12.41 3.09 0.32
N GLU A 139 -13.36 2.40 -0.30
CA GLU A 139 -13.82 1.08 0.13
C GLU A 139 -12.75 0.00 -0.11
N LEU A 140 -11.89 0.17 -1.13
CA LEU A 140 -10.74 -0.70 -1.40
C LEU A 140 -9.71 -0.75 -0.25
N ALA A 141 -9.70 0.25 0.64
CA ALA A 141 -8.79 0.27 1.79
C ALA A 141 -9.02 -0.92 2.75
N ARG A 142 -10.17 -1.58 2.70
CA ARG A 142 -10.47 -2.79 3.52
C ARG A 142 -9.53 -3.97 3.24
N PHE A 143 -8.87 -4.00 2.07
CA PHE A 143 -7.89 -5.02 1.73
C PHE A 143 -6.56 -4.79 2.47
N CYS A 144 -6.28 -3.56 2.89
CA CYS A 144 -5.03 -3.18 3.52
C CYS A 144 -5.07 -3.43 5.03
N ALA A 145 -4.04 -4.08 5.56
CA ALA A 145 -3.89 -4.26 7.01
C ALA A 145 -3.35 -3.00 7.71
N THR A 146 -2.65 -2.11 6.98
CA THR A 146 -1.94 -0.96 7.56
C THR A 146 -2.21 0.34 6.80
N PRO A 147 -2.06 1.52 7.44
CA PRO A 147 -2.24 2.80 6.76
C PRO A 147 -1.18 3.05 5.67
N GLY A 148 0.04 2.52 5.81
CA GLY A 148 1.05 2.53 4.74
C GLY A 148 0.55 1.79 3.50
N GLY A 149 -0.06 0.60 3.69
CA GLY A 149 -0.72 -0.14 2.61
C GLY A 149 -1.82 0.68 1.92
N ALA A 150 -2.65 1.41 2.67
CA ALA A 150 -3.68 2.26 2.08
C ALA A 150 -3.09 3.44 1.26
N ARG A 151 -1.99 4.08 1.72
CA ARG A 151 -1.29 5.10 0.93
C ARG A 151 -0.71 4.51 -0.36
N LYS A 152 -0.05 3.35 -0.27
CA LYS A 152 0.51 2.63 -1.40
C LYS A 152 -0.56 2.23 -2.41
N LEU A 153 -1.71 1.75 -1.94
CA LEU A 153 -2.87 1.43 -2.77
C LEU A 153 -3.28 2.62 -3.63
N LEU A 154 -3.43 3.80 -3.02
CA LEU A 154 -3.75 5.01 -3.77
C LEU A 154 -2.69 5.31 -4.84
N THR A 155 -1.41 5.25 -4.49
CA THR A 155 -0.32 5.52 -5.44
C THR A 155 -0.33 4.54 -6.61
N VAL A 156 -0.41 3.23 -6.34
CA VAL A 156 -0.40 2.19 -7.38
C VAL A 156 -1.67 2.25 -8.23
N TYR A 157 -2.83 2.48 -7.64
CA TYR A 157 -4.09 2.65 -8.37
C TYR A 157 -4.00 3.80 -9.38
N ARG A 158 -3.44 4.94 -8.97
CA ARG A 158 -3.24 6.09 -9.86
C ARG A 158 -2.34 5.76 -11.04
N LEU A 159 -1.22 5.08 -10.78
CA LEU A 159 -0.28 4.68 -11.82
C LEU A 159 -0.90 3.66 -12.77
N ALA A 160 -1.62 2.67 -12.25
CA ALA A 160 -2.26 1.65 -13.07
C ALA A 160 -3.38 2.24 -13.94
N ARG A 161 -4.16 3.21 -13.42
CA ARG A 161 -5.20 3.92 -14.18
C ARG A 161 -4.64 4.71 -15.37
N THR A 162 -3.39 5.19 -15.28
CA THR A 162 -2.74 5.92 -16.38
C THR A 162 -2.17 5.02 -17.48
N ALA A 163 -2.27 3.69 -17.33
CA ALA A 163 -1.75 2.78 -18.32
C ALA A 163 -2.51 2.85 -19.65
N PRO A 164 -1.81 2.74 -20.78
CA PRO A 164 -2.40 2.88 -22.11
C PRO A 164 -3.37 1.75 -22.49
N VAL A 165 -3.42 0.66 -21.72
CA VAL A 165 -4.24 -0.53 -22.00
C VAL A 165 -5.73 -0.21 -22.11
N VAL A 166 -6.22 0.88 -21.49
CA VAL A 166 -7.62 1.33 -21.65
C VAL A 166 -7.76 2.87 -21.57
N SER A 167 -6.86 3.64 -22.19
CA SER A 167 -6.94 5.11 -22.13
C SER A 167 -7.83 5.69 -23.22
N ALA A 168 -9.10 5.96 -22.86
CA ALA A 168 -9.87 7.19 -23.17
C ALA A 168 -11.37 7.04 -22.85
N THR A 169 -11.91 5.82 -22.76
CA THR A 169 -13.36 5.56 -22.68
C THR A 169 -13.77 4.47 -21.68
N ALA A 170 -12.88 4.07 -20.75
CA ALA A 170 -13.21 3.04 -19.77
C ALA A 170 -14.39 3.51 -18.90
N GLU A 171 -15.52 2.82 -19.01
CA GLU A 171 -16.66 3.01 -18.11
C GLU A 171 -16.20 2.89 -16.64
N PRO A 172 -16.77 3.67 -15.70
CA PRO A 172 -16.39 3.62 -14.28
C PRO A 172 -16.43 2.22 -13.66
N SER A 173 -17.21 1.29 -14.22
CA SER A 173 -17.28 -0.13 -13.84
C SER A 173 -16.03 -0.92 -14.20
N VAL A 174 -15.36 -0.61 -15.32
CA VAL A 174 -14.15 -1.30 -15.78
C VAL A 174 -12.97 -1.00 -14.85
N LEU A 175 -12.87 0.25 -14.36
CA LEU A 175 -11.87 0.64 -13.37
C LEU A 175 -12.06 -0.03 -11.99
N ARG A 176 -13.24 -0.60 -11.72
CA ARG A 176 -13.50 -1.30 -10.44
C ARG A 176 -12.76 -2.62 -10.37
N ALA A 177 -12.71 -3.38 -11.47
CA ALA A 177 -11.95 -4.63 -11.54
C ALA A 177 -10.45 -4.36 -11.33
N LEU A 178 -9.91 -3.34 -12.02
CA LEU A 178 -8.54 -2.86 -11.79
C LEU A 178 -8.30 -2.50 -10.32
N GLY A 179 -9.17 -1.67 -9.73
CA GLY A 179 -9.05 -1.25 -8.35
C GLY A 179 -9.01 -2.41 -7.36
N ILE A 180 -9.86 -3.43 -7.56
CA ILE A 180 -9.90 -4.63 -6.72
C ILE A 180 -8.60 -5.43 -6.83
N LEU A 181 -8.10 -5.67 -8.05
CA LEU A 181 -6.83 -6.40 -8.24
C LEU A 181 -5.65 -5.65 -7.60
N VAL A 182 -5.58 -4.32 -7.77
CA VAL A 182 -4.55 -3.49 -7.11
C VAL A 182 -4.70 -3.52 -5.59
N ALA A 183 -5.92 -3.52 -5.06
CA ALA A 183 -6.18 -3.62 -3.63
C ALA A 183 -5.72 -4.97 -3.05
N ILE A 184 -5.95 -6.07 -3.76
CA ILE A 184 -5.44 -7.40 -3.40
C ILE A 184 -3.91 -7.41 -3.48
N LEU A 185 -3.32 -6.87 -4.55
CA LEU A 185 -1.86 -6.77 -4.72
C LEU A 185 -1.19 -6.03 -3.55
N VAL A 186 -1.72 -4.88 -3.16
CA VAL A 186 -1.10 -4.07 -2.10
C VAL A 186 -1.42 -4.61 -0.71
N GLY A 187 -2.64 -5.11 -0.50
CA GLY A 187 -3.14 -5.57 0.78
C GLY A 187 -2.72 -7.00 1.15
N ALA A 188 -2.44 -7.84 0.16
CA ALA A 188 -2.17 -9.27 0.30
C ALA A 188 -1.31 -9.79 -0.88
N PRO A 189 -0.04 -9.35 -1.01
CA PRO A 189 0.78 -9.55 -2.21
C PRO A 189 1.02 -11.03 -2.56
N ALA A 190 1.22 -11.89 -1.55
CA ALA A 190 1.40 -13.33 -1.77
C ALA A 190 0.12 -14.00 -2.30
N GLN A 191 -1.05 -13.51 -1.88
CA GLN A 191 -2.34 -13.98 -2.37
C GLN A 191 -2.64 -13.43 -3.77
N ALA A 192 -2.20 -12.19 -4.06
CA ALA A 192 -2.39 -11.58 -5.36
C ALA A 192 -1.79 -12.41 -6.50
N ALA A 193 -0.58 -12.94 -6.34
CA ALA A 193 0.03 -13.82 -7.34
C ALA A 193 -0.84 -15.06 -7.64
N GLN A 194 -1.43 -15.67 -6.61
CA GLN A 194 -2.34 -16.82 -6.75
C GLN A 194 -3.65 -16.43 -7.44
N VAL A 195 -4.22 -15.27 -7.09
CA VAL A 195 -5.45 -14.77 -7.73
C VAL A 195 -5.22 -14.47 -9.21
N LEU A 196 -4.14 -13.77 -9.55
CA LEU A 196 -3.82 -13.43 -10.94
C LEU A 196 -3.63 -14.70 -11.79
N GLY A 197 -2.89 -15.69 -11.28
CA GLY A 197 -2.74 -16.99 -11.94
C GLY A 197 -4.09 -17.71 -12.13
N ALA A 198 -4.90 -17.77 -11.09
CA ALA A 198 -6.20 -18.44 -11.15
C ALA A 198 -7.19 -17.75 -12.11
N VAL A 199 -7.15 -16.42 -12.24
CA VAL A 199 -7.95 -15.71 -13.25
C VAL A 199 -7.56 -16.15 -14.66
N VAL A 200 -6.26 -16.23 -14.95
CA VAL A 200 -5.77 -16.69 -16.26
C VAL A 200 -6.17 -18.14 -16.53
N GLU A 201 -6.03 -19.02 -15.55
CA GLU A 201 -6.41 -20.44 -15.67
C GLU A 201 -7.91 -20.63 -15.95
N GLU A 202 -8.78 -19.91 -15.26
CA GLU A 202 -10.24 -20.03 -15.43
C GLU A 202 -10.70 -19.54 -16.81
N LEU A 203 -10.05 -18.50 -17.35
CA LEU A 203 -10.30 -18.05 -18.72
C LEU A 203 -9.82 -19.05 -19.75
N ALA A 204 -8.62 -19.61 -19.56
CA ALA A 204 -8.07 -20.63 -20.45
C ALA A 204 -8.92 -21.91 -20.47
N ALA A 205 -9.56 -22.24 -19.34
CA ALA A 205 -10.51 -23.34 -19.23
C ALA A 205 -11.85 -23.08 -19.94
N GLY A 206 -12.11 -21.86 -20.42
CA GLY A 206 -13.37 -21.49 -21.07
C GLY A 206 -14.58 -21.60 -20.13
N ALA A 207 -14.38 -21.33 -18.84
CA ALA A 207 -15.43 -21.46 -17.83
C ALA A 207 -16.48 -20.35 -17.98
N GLU A 208 -17.47 -20.56 -18.85
CA GLU A 208 -18.61 -19.66 -19.00
C GLU A 208 -19.35 -19.51 -17.66
N GLY A 209 -19.53 -18.26 -17.22
CA GLY A 209 -20.21 -17.94 -15.96
C GLY A 209 -19.37 -18.15 -14.70
N ALA A 210 -18.05 -18.35 -14.80
CA ALA A 210 -17.17 -18.28 -13.65
C ALA A 210 -17.22 -16.88 -13.01
N THR A 211 -17.44 -16.84 -11.70
CA THR A 211 -17.45 -15.57 -10.94
C THR A 211 -16.13 -15.36 -10.23
N PHE A 212 -15.70 -14.11 -10.14
CA PHE A 212 -14.47 -13.75 -9.45
C PHE A 212 -14.50 -14.17 -7.96
N GLN A 213 -15.68 -14.14 -7.33
CA GLN A 213 -15.85 -14.67 -5.98
C GLN A 213 -15.48 -16.16 -5.88
N LYS A 214 -15.92 -16.99 -6.85
CA LYS A 214 -15.57 -18.42 -6.86
C LYS A 214 -14.08 -18.64 -7.03
N VAL A 215 -13.40 -17.78 -7.81
CA VAL A 215 -11.94 -17.79 -7.95
C VAL A 215 -11.29 -17.54 -6.60
N LEU A 216 -11.64 -16.46 -5.90
CA LEU A 216 -11.09 -16.13 -4.58
C LEU A 216 -11.32 -17.26 -3.56
N GLU A 217 -12.52 -17.83 -3.53
CA GLU A 217 -12.84 -18.94 -2.64
C GLU A 217 -12.07 -20.22 -2.97
N LYS A 218 -11.84 -20.51 -4.26
CA LYS A 218 -11.07 -21.67 -4.72
C LYS A 218 -9.63 -21.57 -4.22
N VAL A 219 -8.92 -20.49 -4.55
CA VAL A 219 -7.51 -20.32 -4.16
C VAL A 219 -7.33 -20.23 -2.63
N ALA A 220 -8.28 -19.62 -1.91
CA ALA A 220 -8.26 -19.58 -0.46
C ALA A 220 -8.43 -20.98 0.16
N ARG A 221 -9.30 -21.82 -0.40
CA ARG A 221 -9.50 -23.21 0.05
C ARG A 221 -8.27 -24.07 -0.21
N GLU A 222 -7.65 -23.94 -1.37
CA GLU A 222 -6.42 -24.68 -1.72
C GLU A 222 -5.30 -24.40 -0.70
N HIS A 223 -5.10 -23.13 -0.34
CA HIS A 223 -4.17 -22.78 0.73
C HIS A 223 -4.57 -23.37 2.08
N THR A 224 -5.85 -23.23 2.46
CA THR A 224 -6.34 -23.67 3.77
C THR A 224 -6.21 -25.19 3.95
N ALA A 225 -6.48 -25.95 2.89
CA ALA A 225 -6.32 -27.40 2.88
C ALA A 225 -4.86 -27.83 3.10
N GLY A 226 -3.89 -27.04 2.60
CA GLY A 226 -2.47 -27.31 2.77
C GLY A 226 -1.84 -26.72 4.05
N CYS A 227 -2.42 -25.67 4.66
CA CYS A 227 -1.75 -24.96 5.76
C CYS A 227 -1.75 -25.74 7.09
N GLY A 228 -2.77 -26.55 7.37
CA GLY A 228 -2.87 -27.39 8.59
C GLY A 228 -2.83 -26.65 9.94
N ARG A 229 -2.71 -25.32 9.95
CA ARG A 229 -2.64 -24.46 11.14
C ARG A 229 -3.70 -23.37 11.08
N ALA A 230 -4.54 -23.30 12.11
CA ALA A 230 -5.61 -22.30 12.21
C ALA A 230 -5.12 -20.83 12.29
N THR A 231 -3.81 -20.61 12.51
CA THR A 231 -3.24 -19.28 12.81
C THR A 231 -2.13 -18.84 11.84
N CYS A 232 -1.99 -19.48 10.66
CA CYS A 232 -0.98 -19.02 9.70
C CYS A 232 -1.34 -17.64 9.12
N GLY A 233 -0.35 -16.76 8.98
CA GLY A 233 -0.56 -15.37 8.50
C GLY A 233 -1.28 -15.30 7.16
N SER A 234 -0.98 -16.23 6.25
CA SER A 234 -1.65 -16.32 4.95
C SER A 234 -3.15 -16.65 5.05
N CYS A 235 -3.58 -17.48 6.02
CA CYS A 235 -5.01 -17.70 6.28
C CYS A 235 -5.71 -16.42 6.79
N ALA A 236 -5.02 -15.60 7.58
CA ALA A 236 -5.55 -14.31 8.02
C ALA A 236 -5.68 -13.32 6.85
N ASP A 237 -4.72 -13.34 5.92
CA ASP A 237 -4.77 -12.52 4.71
C ASP A 237 -5.88 -12.95 3.76
N TRP A 238 -6.06 -14.26 3.51
CA TRP A 238 -7.19 -14.79 2.75
C TRP A 238 -8.53 -14.44 3.39
N SER A 239 -8.63 -14.55 4.71
CA SER A 239 -9.83 -14.17 5.46
C SER A 239 -10.15 -12.69 5.30
N ARG A 240 -9.13 -11.82 5.24
CA ARG A 240 -9.29 -10.38 5.00
C ARG A 240 -9.73 -10.10 3.58
N VAL A 241 -9.07 -10.69 2.58
CA VAL A 241 -9.41 -10.54 1.15
C VAL A 241 -10.85 -10.95 0.88
N ASN A 242 -11.27 -12.14 1.32
CA ASN A 242 -12.63 -12.64 1.11
C ASN A 242 -13.68 -11.77 1.81
N ARG A 243 -13.41 -11.32 3.05
CA ARG A 243 -14.32 -10.43 3.77
C ARG A 243 -14.43 -9.07 3.07
N ALA A 244 -13.31 -8.47 2.70
CA ALA A 244 -13.28 -7.16 2.03
C ALA A 244 -14.02 -7.22 0.68
N PHE A 245 -13.83 -8.29 -0.09
CA PHE A 245 -14.54 -8.49 -1.35
C PHE A 245 -16.06 -8.70 -1.13
N ALA A 246 -16.45 -9.54 -0.16
CA ALA A 246 -17.86 -9.75 0.15
C ALA A 246 -18.56 -8.47 0.66
N ASP A 247 -17.85 -7.62 1.39
CA ASP A 247 -18.36 -6.32 1.84
C ASP A 247 -18.49 -5.34 0.67
N LEU A 248 -17.55 -5.35 -0.29
CA LEU A 248 -17.66 -4.56 -1.52
C LEU A 248 -18.87 -4.96 -2.36
N VAL A 249 -19.04 -6.26 -2.63
CA VAL A 249 -20.18 -6.78 -3.44
C VAL A 249 -21.53 -6.40 -2.82
N ARG A 250 -21.61 -6.31 -1.48
CA ARG A 250 -22.84 -5.90 -0.78
C ARG A 250 -23.14 -4.40 -0.88
N GLY A 251 -22.11 -3.56 -1.03
CA GLY A 251 -22.24 -2.11 -0.89
C GLY A 251 -21.98 -1.31 -2.17
N GLN A 252 -21.40 -1.93 -3.19
CA GLN A 252 -20.96 -1.30 -4.44
C GLN A 252 -21.33 -2.21 -5.62
N ASP A 253 -21.49 -1.62 -6.79
CA ASP A 253 -21.67 -2.38 -8.02
C ASP A 253 -20.29 -2.91 -8.48
N VAL A 254 -20.05 -4.21 -8.31
CA VAL A 254 -18.74 -4.83 -8.55
C VAL A 254 -18.88 -5.80 -9.73
N PRO A 255 -17.95 -5.77 -10.71
CA PRO A 255 -17.94 -6.78 -11.76
C PRO A 255 -17.86 -8.18 -11.16
N MET A 256 -18.81 -9.05 -11.49
CA MET A 256 -18.87 -10.41 -10.92
C MET A 256 -18.17 -11.44 -11.81
N GLU A 257 -18.12 -11.19 -13.12
CA GLU A 257 -17.55 -12.11 -14.10
C GLU A 257 -16.02 -12.05 -14.09
N VAL A 258 -15.38 -13.21 -14.19
CA VAL A 258 -13.91 -13.31 -14.25
C VAL A 258 -13.33 -12.56 -15.45
N GLY A 259 -14.06 -12.50 -16.57
CA GLY A 259 -13.67 -11.77 -17.78
C GLY A 259 -13.35 -10.29 -17.54
N ALA A 260 -14.07 -9.62 -16.64
CA ALA A 260 -13.80 -8.22 -16.32
C ALA A 260 -12.46 -8.00 -15.60
N TYR A 261 -11.93 -9.03 -14.93
CA TYR A 261 -10.64 -8.97 -14.22
C TYR A 261 -9.48 -9.40 -15.13
N ALA A 262 -9.77 -10.30 -16.09
CA ALA A 262 -8.83 -10.79 -17.09
C ALA A 262 -8.03 -9.68 -17.77
N GLU A 263 -8.75 -8.65 -18.22
CA GLU A 263 -8.22 -7.53 -19.00
C GLU A 263 -7.15 -6.75 -18.26
N TRP A 264 -7.13 -6.86 -16.92
CA TRP A 264 -6.25 -6.10 -16.04
C TRP A 264 -5.14 -6.95 -15.42
N VAL A 265 -5.09 -8.26 -15.68
CA VAL A 265 -4.11 -9.16 -15.04
C VAL A 265 -2.68 -8.72 -15.34
N ASP A 266 -2.34 -8.55 -16.62
CA ASP A 266 -0.98 -8.17 -17.03
C ASP A 266 -0.60 -6.78 -16.52
N GLU A 267 -1.56 -5.86 -16.59
CA GLU A 267 -1.42 -4.48 -16.14
C GLU A 267 -1.18 -4.38 -14.63
N VAL A 268 -1.81 -5.24 -13.83
CA VAL A 268 -1.57 -5.29 -12.37
C VAL A 268 -0.31 -6.09 -12.04
N ALA A 269 -0.03 -7.17 -12.78
CA ALA A 269 1.14 -8.02 -12.57
C ALA A 269 2.46 -7.24 -12.73
N ARG A 270 2.51 -6.20 -13.56
CA ARG A 270 3.72 -5.33 -13.68
C ARG A 270 4.11 -4.63 -12.39
N PHE A 271 3.18 -4.47 -11.45
CA PHE A 271 3.42 -3.89 -10.13
C PHE A 271 3.70 -4.95 -9.06
N ALA A 272 3.55 -6.23 -9.38
CA ALA A 272 4.01 -7.30 -8.51
C ALA A 272 5.54 -7.33 -8.54
N LEU A 273 6.14 -7.36 -7.36
CA LEU A 273 7.58 -7.60 -7.25
C LEU A 273 7.87 -9.03 -7.76
N PRO A 274 9.04 -9.28 -8.38
CA PRO A 274 9.48 -10.64 -8.64
C PRO A 274 9.52 -11.40 -7.30
N GLY A 275 8.70 -12.43 -7.17
CA GLY A 275 8.67 -13.33 -6.01
C GLY A 275 9.81 -14.32 -6.00
#